data_AF-A0A969KQE3-F1
#
_entry.id   AF-A0A969KQE3-F1
#
_cell.length_a   1.000
_cell.length_b   1.000
_cell.length_c   1.000
_cell.angle_alpha   90.00
_cell.angle_beta   90.00
_cell.angle_gamma   90.00
#
_symmetry.space_group_name_H-M   'P 1'
#
loop_
_entity.id
_entity.type
_entity.pdbx_description
1 polymer ?
#
loop_
_entity_poly.entity_id
_entity_poly.type
_entity_poly.pdbx_seq_one_letter_code
_entity_poly.pdbx_strand_id
1 'polypeptide(L)'
;MANIMKLMQQAAAMQKNMEKVQAELAEKTIEFMTEARTGPWLASVNIYDPHPPFNPPQSYRDQFDPAQMPGSLFRESDLEQQGKLSAVDFQSKGRHPDELDIKSPIVPFSPMDSQWQDNPAVGARDSKTLQAAYYAMIKLIDDQLGRILDALEATGQRENTVIIFTSDHGETLGDHGLIQKGCRFYEGLVRVPLIWSWPGQFEAGLRCDALVELTDIAPTLLELAGEQMPEHMLGRSLLPILKGEATPAHHRDFVRCEYYAALDAPDGSYATMIRDERYKLVVYHGHGLGELYDLESDPGEFDNLWDDPAHAPLKLELMQRSFDASMLAMDRGPRRIGPM
;
A
#
# COMPACT_ATOMS: atom_id res chain seq x y z
N MET A 1 40.30 2.53 17.52
CA MET A 1 40.38 2.65 16.04
C MET A 1 40.20 1.32 15.31
N ALA A 2 40.88 0.23 15.68
CA ALA A 2 40.72 -1.08 15.02
C ALA A 2 39.29 -1.66 15.03
N ASN A 3 38.54 -1.47 16.14
CA ASN A 3 37.14 -1.91 16.22
C ASN A 3 36.17 -1.09 15.34
N ILE A 4 36.46 0.19 15.10
CA ILE A 4 35.65 1.06 14.23
C ILE A 4 35.84 0.67 12.77
N MET A 5 37.08 0.39 12.35
CA MET A 5 37.38 -0.04 10.99
C MET A 5 36.74 -1.39 10.63
N LYS A 6 36.64 -2.31 11.61
CA LYS A 6 35.99 -3.63 11.45
C LYS A 6 34.45 -3.50 11.34
N LEU A 7 33.85 -2.61 12.13
CA LEU A 7 32.43 -2.26 12.03
C LEU A 7 32.09 -1.63 10.68
N MET A 8 32.95 -0.75 10.15
CA MET A 8 32.75 -0.13 8.83
C MET A 8 32.83 -1.15 7.67
N GLN A 9 33.75 -2.13 7.75
CA GLN A 9 33.83 -3.20 6.75
C GLN A 9 32.63 -4.15 6.79
N GLN A 10 32.10 -4.44 7.99
CA GLN A 10 30.91 -5.27 8.16
C GLN A 10 29.62 -4.55 7.72
N ALA A 11 29.48 -3.25 7.99
CA ALA A 11 28.39 -2.42 7.48
C ALA A 11 28.40 -2.35 5.93
N ALA A 12 29.56 -2.22 5.30
CA ALA A 12 29.70 -2.23 3.85
C ALA A 12 29.33 -3.57 3.20
N ALA A 13 29.61 -4.71 3.85
CA ALA A 13 29.21 -6.05 3.37
C ALA A 13 27.69 -6.29 3.44
N MET A 14 27.01 -5.50 4.25
CA MET A 14 25.62 -5.69 4.63
C MET A 14 24.68 -4.73 3.88
N GLN A 15 25.16 -3.52 3.64
CA GLN A 15 24.62 -2.61 2.61
C GLN A 15 24.62 -3.29 1.23
N LYS A 16 25.67 -4.07 0.94
CA LYS A 16 25.71 -4.95 -0.23
C LYS A 16 24.59 -5.99 -0.26
N ASN A 17 24.00 -6.41 0.86
CA ASN A 17 22.96 -7.45 0.85
C ASN A 17 21.58 -6.91 0.46
N MET A 18 21.22 -5.67 0.82
CA MET A 18 19.89 -5.12 0.50
C MET A 18 19.80 -4.54 -0.92
N GLU A 19 20.85 -3.83 -1.37
CA GLU A 19 21.02 -3.52 -2.80
C GLU A 19 20.98 -4.81 -3.62
N LYS A 20 21.64 -5.87 -3.12
CA LYS A 20 21.68 -7.16 -3.80
C LYS A 20 20.32 -7.84 -3.87
N VAL A 21 19.46 -7.80 -2.85
CA VAL A 21 18.13 -8.45 -2.94
C VAL A 21 17.26 -7.80 -4.02
N GLN A 22 17.13 -6.47 -4.01
CA GLN A 22 16.32 -5.79 -5.04
C GLN A 22 16.94 -5.93 -6.44
N ALA A 23 18.26 -5.76 -6.54
CA ALA A 23 18.96 -5.91 -7.80
C ALA A 23 18.92 -7.34 -8.35
N GLU A 24 18.93 -8.35 -7.46
CA GLU A 24 18.79 -9.77 -7.80
C GLU A 24 17.36 -10.09 -8.25
N LEU A 25 16.32 -9.52 -7.63
CA LEU A 25 14.95 -9.66 -8.11
C LEU A 25 14.78 -9.08 -9.53
N ALA A 26 15.35 -7.89 -9.78
CA ALA A 26 15.34 -7.31 -11.13
C ALA A 26 16.14 -8.18 -12.11
N GLU A 27 17.31 -8.67 -11.72
CA GLU A 27 18.13 -9.58 -12.54
C GLU A 27 17.37 -10.89 -12.87
N LYS A 28 16.75 -11.54 -11.88
CA LYS A 28 15.94 -12.76 -12.08
C LYS A 28 14.72 -12.50 -12.95
N THR A 29 14.12 -11.32 -12.84
CA THR A 29 13.03 -10.91 -13.73
C THR A 29 13.53 -10.73 -15.17
N ILE A 30 14.70 -10.12 -15.35
CA ILE A 30 15.33 -9.92 -16.66
C ILE A 30 15.72 -11.27 -17.28
N GLU A 31 16.35 -12.16 -16.51
CA GLU A 31 16.64 -13.55 -16.91
C GLU A 31 15.35 -14.23 -17.37
N PHE A 32 14.30 -14.19 -16.54
CA PHE A 32 13.00 -14.75 -16.91
C PHE A 32 12.45 -14.14 -18.20
N MET A 33 12.39 -12.82 -18.39
CA MET A 33 11.80 -12.24 -19.62
C MET A 33 12.65 -12.47 -20.89
N THR A 34 13.94 -12.77 -20.74
CA THR A 34 14.88 -12.97 -21.86
C THR A 34 15.05 -14.44 -22.27
N GLU A 35 14.53 -15.37 -21.47
CA GLU A 35 14.51 -16.79 -21.83
C GLU A 35 13.78 -17.04 -23.15
N ALA A 36 14.39 -17.86 -24.01
CA ALA A 36 13.79 -18.27 -25.27
C ALA A 36 12.50 -19.07 -25.05
N ARG A 37 11.39 -18.59 -25.60
CA ARG A 37 10.06 -19.20 -25.51
C ARG A 37 9.23 -18.95 -26.76
N THR A 38 8.20 -19.78 -26.95
CA THR A 38 7.28 -19.68 -28.09
C THR A 38 5.93 -19.07 -27.74
N GLY A 39 5.62 -18.87 -26.45
CA GLY A 39 4.34 -18.36 -25.96
C GLY A 39 4.46 -17.08 -25.13
N PRO A 40 3.32 -16.42 -24.83
CA PRO A 40 3.29 -15.28 -23.94
C PRO A 40 3.73 -15.68 -22.53
N TRP A 41 4.15 -14.69 -21.75
CA TRP A 41 4.57 -14.87 -20.37
C TRP A 41 3.83 -13.90 -19.46
N LEU A 42 3.74 -14.26 -18.18
CA LEU A 42 3.26 -13.40 -17.11
C LEU A 42 4.28 -13.47 -15.96
N ALA A 43 4.75 -12.30 -15.52
CA ALA A 43 5.67 -12.18 -14.40
C ALA A 43 5.02 -11.33 -13.30
N SER A 44 4.91 -11.88 -12.09
CA SER A 44 4.56 -11.12 -10.89
C SER A 44 5.85 -10.86 -10.11
N VAL A 45 6.29 -9.60 -10.12
CA VAL A 45 7.54 -9.18 -9.49
C VAL A 45 7.19 -8.46 -8.19
N ASN A 46 7.45 -9.14 -7.06
CA ASN A 46 7.09 -8.63 -5.74
C ASN A 46 8.35 -8.17 -5.02
N ILE A 47 8.61 -6.86 -5.07
CA ILE A 47 9.71 -6.23 -4.34
C ILE A 47 9.23 -5.99 -2.90
N TYR A 48 9.99 -6.49 -1.92
CA TYR A 48 9.61 -6.40 -0.51
C TYR A 48 9.72 -4.97 0.04
N ASP A 49 10.77 -4.26 -0.37
CA ASP A 49 10.90 -2.83 -0.06
C ASP A 49 9.73 -2.06 -0.72
N PRO A 50 9.26 -0.94 -0.13
CA PRO A 50 9.85 -0.21 0.98
C PRO A 50 9.38 -0.66 2.38
N HIS A 51 8.95 -1.92 2.53
CA HIS A 51 8.58 -2.47 3.84
C HIS A 51 9.74 -2.35 4.87
N PRO A 52 9.45 -2.12 6.16
CA PRO A 52 10.48 -2.10 7.21
C PRO A 52 11.36 -3.38 7.22
N PRO A 53 12.63 -3.29 7.69
CA PRO A 53 13.27 -2.13 8.31
C PRO A 53 13.66 -1.04 7.30
N PHE A 54 13.45 0.23 7.69
CA PHE A 54 13.67 1.39 6.81
C PHE A 54 15.15 1.75 6.67
N ASN A 55 15.92 0.88 6.02
CA ASN A 55 17.38 0.96 6.01
C ASN A 55 17.97 1.01 4.58
N PRO A 56 17.65 2.05 3.78
CA PRO A 56 18.17 2.14 2.42
C PRO A 56 19.70 2.13 2.41
N PRO A 57 20.29 1.69 1.29
CA PRO A 57 21.73 1.81 1.09
C PRO A 57 22.18 3.27 1.16
N GLN A 58 23.40 3.52 1.64
CA GLN A 58 23.92 4.87 1.85
C GLN A 58 23.87 5.73 0.56
N SER A 59 24.19 5.14 -0.58
CA SER A 59 24.13 5.76 -1.91
C SER A 59 22.75 6.37 -2.23
N TYR A 60 21.67 5.75 -1.74
CA TYR A 60 20.31 6.26 -1.87
C TYR A 60 19.92 7.17 -0.71
N ARG A 61 20.30 6.81 0.52
CA ARG A 61 20.03 7.64 1.72
C ARG A 61 20.56 9.06 1.56
N ASP A 62 21.79 9.20 1.06
CA ASP A 62 22.46 10.51 0.93
C ASP A 62 21.78 11.43 -0.11
N GLN A 63 20.80 10.93 -0.89
CA GLN A 63 20.01 11.72 -1.85
C GLN A 63 18.79 12.41 -1.20
N PHE A 64 18.38 11.99 -0.01
CA PHE A 64 17.16 12.48 0.65
C PHE A 64 17.51 13.09 2.01
N ASP A 65 17.44 14.42 2.10
CA ASP A 65 17.65 15.16 3.35
C ASP A 65 16.37 15.11 4.22
N PRO A 66 16.41 14.51 5.44
CA PRO A 66 15.27 14.52 6.37
C PRO A 66 14.69 15.91 6.61
N ALA A 67 15.52 16.97 6.65
CA ALA A 67 15.02 18.32 6.90
C ALA A 67 14.06 18.83 5.80
N GLN A 68 14.18 18.30 4.58
CA GLN A 68 13.34 18.63 3.43
C GLN A 68 12.09 17.75 3.31
N MET A 69 11.94 16.73 4.17
CA MET A 69 10.74 15.88 4.14
C MET A 69 9.51 16.68 4.56
N PRO A 70 8.34 16.39 3.95
CA PRO A 70 7.11 17.14 4.18
C PRO A 70 6.65 17.09 5.64
N GLY A 71 7.06 16.06 6.38
CA GLY A 71 6.54 15.77 7.71
C GLY A 71 5.24 14.97 7.63
N SER A 72 4.79 14.47 8.77
CA SER A 72 3.56 13.70 8.87
C SER A 72 2.31 14.58 8.88
N LEU A 73 1.22 14.06 8.33
CA LEU A 73 -0.13 14.56 8.55
C LEU A 73 -0.54 14.23 10.00
N PHE A 74 -0.31 15.16 10.91
CA PHE A 74 -0.54 14.96 12.34
C PHE A 74 -1.04 16.22 13.04
N ARG A 75 -1.98 16.03 13.97
CA ARG A 75 -2.45 17.00 14.97
C ARG A 75 -2.37 16.36 16.35
N GLU A 76 -2.20 17.17 17.39
CA GLU A 76 -2.21 16.68 18.78
C GLU A 76 -3.49 15.90 19.14
N SER A 77 -4.63 16.25 18.53
CA SER A 77 -5.90 15.54 18.69
C SER A 77 -5.86 14.10 18.18
N ASP A 78 -4.94 13.75 17.28
CA ASP A 78 -4.79 12.37 16.80
C ASP A 78 -4.40 11.43 17.93
N LEU A 79 -3.61 11.88 18.92
CA LEU A 79 -3.24 11.04 20.07
C LEU A 79 -4.46 10.69 20.92
N GLU A 80 -5.40 11.63 21.09
CA GLU A 80 -6.67 11.35 21.76
C GLU A 80 -7.51 10.35 20.95
N GLN A 81 -7.60 10.54 19.63
CA GLN A 81 -8.32 9.64 18.74
C GLN A 81 -7.72 8.23 18.75
N GLN A 82 -6.39 8.08 18.65
CA GLN A 82 -5.73 6.78 18.77
C GLN A 82 -5.92 6.16 20.16
N GLY A 83 -6.03 6.98 21.21
CA GLY A 83 -6.41 6.54 22.55
C GLY A 83 -7.81 5.92 22.60
N LYS A 84 -8.81 6.52 21.92
CA LYS A 84 -10.18 5.97 21.81
C LYS A 84 -10.20 4.62 21.10
N LEU A 85 -9.26 4.41 20.18
CA LEU A 85 -9.16 3.18 19.38
C LEU A 85 -8.13 2.19 19.94
N SER A 86 -7.72 2.31 21.21
CA SER A 86 -6.68 1.44 21.81
C SER A 86 -7.06 -0.05 21.86
N ALA A 87 -8.35 -0.36 21.79
CA ALA A 87 -8.87 -1.73 21.73
C ALA A 87 -8.89 -2.31 20.31
N VAL A 88 -8.60 -1.50 19.29
CA VAL A 88 -8.60 -1.90 17.88
C VAL A 88 -7.16 -2.06 17.40
N ASP A 89 -6.86 -3.23 16.85
CA ASP A 89 -5.51 -3.71 16.55
C ASP A 89 -4.79 -2.81 15.53
N PHE A 90 -3.55 -2.48 15.87
CA PHE A 90 -2.61 -1.83 14.97
C PHE A 90 -1.18 -2.23 15.32
N GLN A 91 -0.27 -2.26 14.33
CA GLN A 91 1.12 -2.69 14.56
C GLN A 91 1.94 -1.73 15.41
N SER A 92 1.52 -0.46 15.47
CA SER A 92 2.12 0.56 16.31
C SER A 92 1.08 1.19 17.24
N LYS A 93 1.58 1.93 18.24
CA LYS A 93 0.75 2.77 19.11
C LYS A 93 0.84 4.21 18.62
N GLY A 94 -0.24 4.96 18.80
CA GLY A 94 -0.24 6.41 18.57
C GLY A 94 0.86 7.09 19.38
N ARG A 95 1.76 7.79 18.70
CA ARG A 95 2.87 8.55 19.29
C ARG A 95 3.06 9.85 18.53
N HIS A 96 3.65 10.85 19.20
CA HIS A 96 4.05 12.07 18.51
C HIS A 96 5.04 11.73 17.38
N PRO A 97 4.97 12.40 16.20
CA PRO A 97 5.87 12.13 15.07
C PRO A 97 7.37 12.24 15.38
N ASP A 98 7.75 12.94 16.46
CA ASP A 98 9.15 13.06 16.91
C ASP A 98 9.61 11.90 17.81
N GLU A 99 8.68 11.03 18.23
CA GLU A 99 8.90 9.95 19.20
C GLU A 99 8.41 8.59 18.70
N LEU A 100 8.37 8.41 17.38
CA LEU A 100 7.82 7.22 16.75
C LEU A 100 8.58 5.95 17.17
N ASP A 101 7.85 4.84 17.23
CA ASP A 101 8.38 3.53 17.61
C ASP A 101 9.13 2.86 16.45
N ILE A 102 10.07 3.59 15.85
CA ILE A 102 10.81 3.11 14.69
C ILE A 102 11.85 2.11 15.18
N LYS A 103 11.48 0.83 15.07
CA LYS A 103 12.36 -0.28 15.41
C LYS A 103 13.58 -0.25 14.51
N SER A 104 14.74 -0.44 15.14
CA SER A 104 16.04 -0.34 14.51
C SER A 104 16.16 -1.17 13.23
N PRO A 105 16.90 -0.72 12.20
CA PRO A 105 17.62 0.56 12.17
C PRO A 105 17.31 1.37 10.92
N ILE A 106 17.06 2.67 11.09
CA ILE A 106 17.08 3.67 10.00
C ILE A 106 18.53 3.88 9.46
N VAL A 107 19.42 2.94 9.78
CA VAL A 107 20.89 2.95 9.71
C VAL A 107 21.36 1.49 9.50
N PRO A 108 22.50 1.18 8.89
CA PRO A 108 22.82 -0.23 8.60
C PRO A 108 23.15 -1.07 9.85
N PHE A 109 22.53 -2.25 10.05
CA PHE A 109 22.86 -3.19 11.15
C PHE A 109 23.04 -4.67 10.73
N SER A 110 24.21 -5.27 11.02
CA SER A 110 24.64 -6.61 10.57
C SER A 110 23.73 -7.77 11.00
N PRO A 111 23.33 -8.72 10.12
CA PRO A 111 22.41 -9.81 10.44
C PRO A 111 23.04 -10.98 11.22
N MET A 112 24.23 -10.82 11.81
CA MET A 112 24.89 -11.91 12.57
C MET A 112 24.65 -11.89 14.08
N ASP A 113 23.96 -10.89 14.61
CA ASP A 113 23.53 -10.91 16.01
C ASP A 113 22.05 -11.29 16.07
N SER A 114 21.78 -12.57 16.30
CA SER A 114 20.45 -13.17 16.52
C SER A 114 19.82 -12.76 17.86
N GLN A 115 20.11 -11.55 18.33
CA GLN A 115 19.50 -10.97 19.51
C GLN A 115 18.96 -9.60 19.13
N TRP A 116 17.64 -9.44 19.22
CA TRP A 116 16.93 -8.17 19.26
C TRP A 116 17.38 -7.37 20.50
N GLN A 117 18.65 -7.00 20.58
CA GLN A 117 19.16 -6.16 21.66
C GLN A 117 18.70 -4.72 21.40
N ASP A 118 18.29 -4.05 22.47
CA ASP A 118 18.05 -2.61 22.57
C ASP A 118 19.34 -1.81 22.26
N ASN A 119 19.84 -1.91 21.04
CA ASN A 119 20.96 -1.13 20.57
C ASN A 119 20.43 0.27 20.25
N PRO A 120 21.00 1.36 20.83
CA PRO A 120 20.55 2.71 20.53
C PRO A 120 20.57 2.95 19.02
N ALA A 121 19.44 3.37 18.46
CA ALA A 121 19.38 3.75 17.05
C ALA A 121 20.41 4.85 16.80
N VAL A 122 21.20 4.70 15.74
CA VAL A 122 22.20 5.70 15.32
C VAL A 122 21.51 6.73 14.42
N GLY A 123 20.64 7.55 14.98
CA GLY A 123 19.86 8.52 14.21
C GLY A 123 18.61 8.96 14.97
N ALA A 124 17.99 10.05 14.51
CA ALA A 124 16.72 10.49 15.06
C ALA A 124 15.61 9.49 14.73
N ARG A 125 14.67 9.30 15.67
CA ARG A 125 13.49 8.45 15.51
C ARG A 125 12.25 9.29 15.26
N ASP A 126 12.40 10.27 14.38
CA ASP A 126 11.32 11.14 13.94
C ASP A 126 10.76 10.71 12.57
N SER A 127 9.55 11.19 12.29
CA SER A 127 8.83 10.96 11.04
C SER A 127 9.60 11.40 9.81
N LYS A 128 10.35 12.50 9.87
CA LYS A 128 11.09 13.03 8.72
C LYS A 128 12.26 12.14 8.35
N THR A 129 12.98 11.62 9.35
CA THR A 129 14.07 10.66 9.15
C THR A 129 13.53 9.35 8.58
N LEU A 130 12.36 8.90 9.06
CA LEU A 130 11.62 7.77 8.50
C LEU A 130 11.22 8.00 7.04
N GLN A 131 10.61 9.14 6.73
CA GLN A 131 10.16 9.51 5.39
C GLN A 131 11.32 9.55 4.40
N ALA A 132 12.45 10.17 4.77
CA ALA A 132 13.64 10.21 3.92
C ALA A 132 14.18 8.81 3.61
N ALA A 133 14.19 7.92 4.61
CA ALA A 133 14.61 6.54 4.40
C ALA A 133 13.65 5.77 3.48
N TYR A 134 12.34 5.93 3.68
CA TYR A 134 11.30 5.34 2.85
C TYR A 134 11.38 5.84 1.39
N TYR A 135 11.60 7.14 1.18
CA TYR A 135 11.73 7.74 -0.15
C TYR A 135 13.00 7.24 -0.88
N ALA A 136 14.10 7.07 -0.14
CA ALA A 136 15.31 6.47 -0.68
C ALA A 136 15.11 5.01 -1.11
N MET A 137 14.32 4.23 -0.37
CA MET A 137 13.93 2.86 -0.77
C MET A 137 13.07 2.88 -2.03
N ILE A 138 12.10 3.80 -2.14
CA ILE A 138 11.32 4.00 -3.36
C ILE A 138 12.22 4.33 -4.56
N LYS A 139 13.22 5.21 -4.40
CA LYS A 139 14.14 5.55 -5.48
C LYS A 139 14.94 4.34 -5.98
N LEU A 140 15.35 3.45 -5.06
CA LEU A 140 16.02 2.21 -5.42
C LEU A 140 15.10 1.27 -6.22
N ILE A 141 13.83 1.15 -5.81
CA ILE A 141 12.81 0.38 -6.54
C ILE A 141 12.61 0.96 -7.95
N ASP A 142 12.52 2.28 -8.06
CA ASP A 142 12.38 3.00 -9.33
C ASP A 142 13.56 2.73 -10.27
N ASP A 143 14.80 2.73 -9.77
CA ASP A 143 15.99 2.35 -10.58
C ASP A 143 15.95 0.87 -11.02
N GLN A 144 15.46 -0.03 -10.16
CA GLN A 144 15.32 -1.44 -10.53
C GLN A 144 14.21 -1.66 -11.56
N LEU A 145 13.10 -0.94 -11.46
CA LEU A 145 12.04 -0.94 -12.47
C LEU A 145 12.59 -0.41 -13.81
N GLY A 146 13.39 0.65 -13.79
CA GLY A 146 14.09 1.17 -14.97
C GLY A 146 14.90 0.09 -15.70
N ARG A 147 15.70 -0.70 -14.96
CA ARG A 147 16.47 -1.83 -15.54
C ARG A 147 15.59 -2.89 -16.22
N ILE A 148 14.43 -3.19 -15.62
CA ILE A 148 13.46 -4.15 -16.18
C ILE A 148 12.86 -3.60 -17.47
N LEU A 149 12.50 -2.31 -17.50
CA LEU A 149 11.96 -1.64 -18.69
C LEU A 149 13.00 -1.56 -19.82
N ASP A 150 14.25 -1.20 -19.50
CA ASP A 150 15.36 -1.18 -20.46
C ASP A 150 15.58 -2.55 -21.12
N ALA A 151 15.45 -3.63 -20.36
CA ALA A 151 15.55 -5.00 -20.89
C ALA A 151 14.40 -5.34 -21.85
N LEU A 152 13.17 -4.89 -21.56
CA LEU A 152 12.03 -5.04 -22.48
C LEU A 152 12.25 -4.27 -23.77
N GLU A 153 12.83 -3.07 -23.71
CA GLU A 153 13.19 -2.29 -24.91
C GLU A 153 14.29 -2.98 -25.71
N ALA A 154 15.39 -3.38 -25.06
CA ALA A 154 16.52 -4.04 -25.72
C ALA A 154 16.15 -5.37 -26.39
N THR A 155 15.13 -6.07 -25.88
CA THR A 155 14.61 -7.32 -26.47
C THR A 155 13.46 -7.10 -27.45
N GLY A 156 13.02 -5.85 -27.67
CA GLY A 156 11.89 -5.52 -28.55
C GLY A 156 10.53 -5.98 -28.01
N GLN A 157 10.42 -6.29 -26.72
CA GLN A 157 9.19 -6.78 -26.08
C GLN A 157 8.30 -5.63 -25.56
N ARG A 158 8.83 -4.40 -25.44
CA ARG A 158 8.16 -3.27 -24.78
C ARG A 158 6.76 -2.95 -25.30
N GLU A 159 6.56 -2.94 -26.63
CA GLU A 159 5.28 -2.63 -27.26
C GLU A 159 4.26 -3.77 -27.15
N ASN A 160 4.73 -4.99 -26.86
CA ASN A 160 3.91 -6.19 -26.69
C ASN A 160 3.84 -6.66 -25.22
N THR A 161 4.07 -5.75 -24.28
CA THR A 161 4.05 -6.05 -22.84
C THR A 161 3.17 -5.03 -22.11
N VAL A 162 2.17 -5.53 -21.38
CA VAL A 162 1.41 -4.73 -20.41
C VAL A 162 2.21 -4.65 -19.12
N ILE A 163 2.47 -3.43 -18.64
CA ILE A 163 3.09 -3.18 -17.34
C ILE A 163 2.02 -2.71 -16.36
N ILE A 164 1.96 -3.36 -15.21
CA ILE A 164 1.10 -2.99 -14.07
C ILE A 164 2.02 -2.71 -12.90
N PHE A 165 2.03 -1.48 -12.41
CA PHE A 165 2.74 -1.10 -11.19
C PHE A 165 1.74 -0.73 -10.12
N THR A 166 1.82 -1.40 -8.96
CA THR A 166 0.95 -1.17 -7.82
C THR A 166 1.66 -1.51 -6.52
N SER A 167 1.03 -1.16 -5.40
CA SER A 167 1.37 -1.69 -4.07
C SER A 167 0.18 -2.47 -3.52
N ASP A 168 0.43 -3.38 -2.57
CA ASP A 168 -0.58 -4.15 -1.84
C ASP A 168 -1.28 -3.30 -0.76
N HIS A 169 -0.53 -2.43 -0.08
CA HIS A 169 -1.04 -1.43 0.84
C HIS A 169 -0.06 -0.24 0.96
N GLY A 170 -0.53 0.87 1.51
CA GLY A 170 0.29 2.05 1.78
C GLY A 170 1.13 1.93 3.06
N GLU A 171 1.53 3.06 3.60
CA GLU A 171 2.29 3.17 4.84
C GLU A 171 1.94 4.51 5.50
N THR A 172 1.74 4.51 6.81
CA THR A 172 1.30 5.71 7.54
C THR A 172 2.44 6.71 7.73
N LEU A 173 3.71 6.28 7.77
CA LEU A 173 4.89 7.18 7.84
C LEU A 173 4.81 8.28 8.91
N GLY A 174 4.15 8.00 10.04
CA GLY A 174 3.94 8.95 11.14
C GLY A 174 2.61 9.72 11.07
N ASP A 175 1.86 9.62 9.98
CA ASP A 175 0.53 10.22 9.85
C ASP A 175 -0.40 9.69 10.95
N HIS A 176 -1.17 10.59 11.55
CA HIS A 176 -2.01 10.32 12.72
C HIS A 176 -1.27 9.69 13.92
N GLY A 177 0.06 9.89 13.99
CA GLY A 177 0.92 9.35 15.02
C GLY A 177 1.17 7.84 14.89
N LEU A 178 0.90 7.28 13.71
CA LEU A 178 0.99 5.85 13.44
C LEU A 178 2.13 5.54 12.47
N ILE A 179 2.69 4.35 12.62
CA ILE A 179 3.59 3.73 11.64
C ILE A 179 3.13 2.31 11.35
N GLN A 180 3.53 1.77 10.22
CA GLN A 180 3.13 0.47 9.71
C GLN A 180 1.63 0.43 9.38
N LYS A 181 1.02 -0.74 9.55
CA LYS A 181 -0.31 -1.09 9.05
C LYS A 181 -1.09 -1.86 10.08
N GLY A 182 -2.40 -1.94 9.89
CA GLY A 182 -3.32 -2.60 10.79
C GLY A 182 -4.75 -2.17 10.51
N CYS A 183 -5.59 -2.21 11.54
CA CYS A 183 -7.01 -1.93 11.43
C CYS A 183 -7.31 -0.42 11.51
N ARG A 184 -6.66 0.39 10.67
CA ARG A 184 -6.97 1.82 10.42
C ARG A 184 -7.03 2.02 8.92
N PHE A 185 -8.00 2.79 8.41
CA PHE A 185 -8.22 2.90 6.96
C PHE A 185 -7.95 4.31 6.42
N TYR A 186 -6.97 5.00 7.00
CA TYR A 186 -6.50 6.30 6.49
C TYR A 186 -6.03 6.18 5.03
N GLU A 187 -6.23 7.22 4.21
CA GLU A 187 -5.90 7.24 2.79
C GLU A 187 -4.43 6.88 2.57
N GLY A 188 -3.51 7.38 3.41
CA GLY A 188 -2.08 7.03 3.33
C GLY A 188 -1.79 5.54 3.46
N LEU A 189 -2.69 4.76 4.08
CA LEU A 189 -2.55 3.32 4.23
C LEU A 189 -3.32 2.51 3.17
N VAL A 190 -4.48 2.98 2.70
CA VAL A 190 -5.35 2.18 1.80
C VAL A 190 -5.34 2.64 0.35
N ARG A 191 -4.89 3.88 0.08
CA ARG A 191 -4.80 4.43 -1.28
C ARG A 191 -3.41 4.17 -1.86
N VAL A 192 -3.33 3.14 -2.70
CA VAL A 192 -2.08 2.70 -3.35
C VAL A 192 -1.94 3.24 -4.77
N PRO A 193 -0.71 3.37 -5.32
CA PRO A 193 -0.51 3.66 -6.72
C PRO A 193 -1.06 2.52 -7.59
N LEU A 194 -1.61 2.83 -8.75
CA LEU A 194 -1.95 1.86 -9.79
C LEU A 194 -1.68 2.48 -11.17
N ILE A 195 -0.65 1.99 -11.85
CA ILE A 195 -0.25 2.46 -13.18
C ILE A 195 -0.35 1.30 -14.16
N TRP A 196 -1.06 1.52 -15.26
CA TRP A 196 -1.16 0.61 -16.39
C TRP A 196 -0.42 1.21 -17.58
N SER A 197 0.41 0.43 -18.26
CA SER A 197 1.14 0.90 -19.44
C SER A 197 1.18 -0.16 -20.54
N TRP A 198 0.59 0.17 -21.69
CA TRP A 198 0.71 -0.61 -22.93
C TRP A 198 0.77 0.36 -24.13
N PRO A 199 1.99 0.72 -24.59
CA PRO A 199 2.20 1.72 -25.62
C PRO A 199 1.41 1.42 -26.90
N GLY A 200 0.68 2.42 -27.39
CA GLY A 200 -0.13 2.31 -28.60
C GLY A 200 -1.43 1.51 -28.45
N GLN A 201 -1.69 0.92 -27.28
CA GLN A 201 -2.91 0.15 -27.01
C GLN A 201 -3.78 0.77 -25.90
N PHE A 202 -3.16 1.42 -24.91
CA PHE A 202 -3.84 2.21 -23.88
C PHE A 202 -3.67 3.71 -24.12
N GLU A 203 -4.63 4.50 -23.62
CA GLU A 203 -4.58 5.96 -23.63
C GLU A 203 -3.38 6.47 -22.83
N ALA A 204 -2.48 7.18 -23.52
CA ALA A 204 -1.24 7.67 -22.92
C ALA A 204 -1.49 8.90 -22.05
N GLY A 205 -0.89 8.95 -20.86
CA GLY A 205 -0.97 10.10 -19.96
C GLY A 205 -2.34 10.29 -19.30
N LEU A 206 -3.25 9.31 -19.42
CA LEU A 206 -4.54 9.32 -18.76
C LEU A 206 -4.37 9.37 -17.23
N ARG A 207 -5.07 10.30 -16.58
CA ARG A 207 -5.26 10.33 -15.12
C ARG A 207 -6.70 9.95 -14.82
N CYS A 208 -6.87 9.00 -13.91
CA CYS A 208 -8.17 8.45 -13.53
C CYS A 208 -8.44 8.80 -12.07
N ASP A 209 -9.48 9.60 -11.84
CA ASP A 209 -9.94 9.99 -10.50
C ASP A 209 -11.10 9.09 -10.02
N ALA A 210 -11.56 8.16 -10.85
CA ALA A 210 -12.58 7.19 -10.50
C ALA A 210 -12.15 6.29 -9.33
N LEU A 211 -13.15 5.84 -8.58
CA LEU A 211 -13.00 4.86 -7.51
C LEU A 211 -12.58 3.48 -8.06
N VAL A 212 -11.36 3.04 -7.76
CA VAL A 212 -10.75 1.78 -8.23
C VAL A 212 -10.34 0.91 -7.03
N GLU A 213 -10.46 -0.41 -7.13
CA GLU A 213 -10.05 -1.38 -6.11
C GLU A 213 -8.95 -2.30 -6.68
N LEU A 214 -8.07 -2.83 -5.82
CA LEU A 214 -7.07 -3.82 -6.25
C LEU A 214 -7.69 -5.10 -6.83
N THR A 215 -8.93 -5.41 -6.45
CA THR A 215 -9.74 -6.51 -6.98
C THR A 215 -10.06 -6.34 -8.47
N ASP A 216 -9.89 -5.15 -9.05
CA ASP A 216 -10.11 -4.85 -10.46
C ASP A 216 -8.97 -5.29 -11.38
N ILE A 217 -7.81 -5.63 -10.82
CA ILE A 217 -6.65 -6.09 -11.61
C ILE A 217 -6.96 -7.43 -12.29
N ALA A 218 -7.46 -8.41 -11.53
CA ALA A 218 -7.80 -9.73 -12.05
C ALA A 218 -8.82 -9.73 -13.20
N PRO A 219 -10.00 -9.06 -13.09
CA PRO A 219 -10.96 -9.00 -14.19
C PRO A 219 -10.40 -8.26 -15.41
N THR A 220 -9.58 -7.23 -15.21
CA THR A 220 -8.91 -6.52 -16.31
C THR A 220 -7.95 -7.44 -17.06
N LEU A 221 -7.16 -8.25 -16.33
CA LEU A 221 -6.25 -9.23 -16.93
C LEU A 221 -6.98 -10.34 -17.69
N LEU A 222 -8.10 -10.85 -17.15
CA LEU A 222 -8.92 -11.85 -17.83
C LEU A 222 -9.52 -11.30 -19.13
N GLU A 223 -10.08 -10.10 -19.10
CA GLU A 223 -10.62 -9.46 -20.30
C GLU A 223 -9.53 -9.19 -21.34
N LEU A 224 -8.35 -8.73 -20.91
CA LEU A 224 -7.17 -8.56 -21.78
C LEU A 224 -6.73 -9.88 -22.44
N ALA A 225 -6.82 -11.00 -21.72
CA ALA A 225 -6.50 -12.33 -22.24
C ALA A 225 -7.62 -12.93 -23.11
N GLY A 226 -8.78 -12.27 -23.21
CA GLY A 226 -9.97 -12.82 -23.89
C GLY A 226 -10.61 -13.98 -23.16
N GLU A 227 -10.34 -14.12 -21.86
CA GLU A 227 -10.86 -15.19 -21.00
C GLU A 227 -12.22 -14.80 -20.39
N GLN A 228 -13.03 -15.81 -20.10
CA GLN A 228 -14.33 -15.58 -19.47
C GLN A 228 -14.15 -15.21 -17.99
N MET A 229 -14.75 -14.10 -17.57
CA MET A 229 -14.79 -13.71 -16.17
C MET A 229 -15.68 -14.66 -15.35
N PRO A 230 -15.20 -15.24 -14.23
CA PRO A 230 -16.03 -16.04 -13.35
C PRO A 230 -17.20 -15.23 -12.76
N GLU A 231 -18.39 -15.83 -12.68
CA GLU A 231 -19.62 -15.15 -12.17
C GLU A 231 -19.47 -14.64 -10.71
N HIS A 232 -18.53 -15.18 -9.93
CA HIS A 232 -18.28 -14.83 -8.54
C HIS A 232 -17.17 -13.77 -8.35
N MET A 233 -16.55 -13.29 -9.44
CA MET A 233 -15.56 -12.23 -9.36
C MET A 233 -16.24 -10.89 -9.04
N LEU A 234 -15.79 -10.22 -7.98
CA LEU A 234 -16.41 -8.98 -7.50
C LEU A 234 -15.84 -7.71 -8.13
N GLY A 235 -14.58 -7.76 -8.58
CA GLY A 235 -13.93 -6.64 -9.27
C GLY A 235 -14.57 -6.36 -10.62
N ARG A 236 -14.29 -5.18 -11.16
CA ARG A 236 -14.74 -4.74 -12.49
C ARG A 236 -13.52 -4.42 -13.34
N SER A 237 -13.56 -4.80 -14.61
CA SER A 237 -12.45 -4.52 -15.52
C SER A 237 -12.29 -3.01 -15.75
N LEU A 238 -11.04 -2.56 -15.74
CA LEU A 238 -10.63 -1.19 -16.07
C LEU A 238 -10.39 -1.01 -17.57
N LEU A 239 -10.45 -2.09 -18.37
CA LEU A 239 -10.07 -2.07 -19.78
C LEU A 239 -10.82 -1.01 -20.61
N PRO A 240 -12.14 -0.77 -20.41
CA PRO A 240 -12.84 0.31 -21.12
C PRO A 240 -12.26 1.70 -20.82
N ILE A 241 -11.86 1.97 -19.57
CA ILE A 241 -11.22 3.24 -19.20
C ILE A 241 -9.82 3.31 -19.83
N LEU A 242 -9.04 2.24 -19.75
CA LEU A 242 -7.67 2.17 -20.28
C LEU A 242 -7.62 2.39 -21.80
N LYS A 243 -8.64 1.98 -22.54
CA LYS A 243 -8.77 2.17 -24.00
C LYS A 243 -9.49 3.46 -24.41
N GLY A 244 -9.89 4.31 -23.46
CA GLY A 244 -10.65 5.53 -23.74
C GLY A 244 -12.10 5.29 -24.20
N GLU A 245 -12.62 4.09 -23.99
CA GLU A 245 -13.99 3.68 -24.33
C GLU A 245 -14.99 4.07 -23.22
N ALA A 246 -14.50 4.38 -22.02
CA ALA A 246 -15.26 4.87 -20.89
C ALA A 246 -14.57 6.09 -20.23
N THR A 247 -15.36 6.91 -19.54
CA THR A 247 -14.84 8.08 -18.82
C THR A 247 -13.91 7.68 -17.67
N PRO A 248 -12.76 8.35 -17.48
CA PRO A 248 -11.87 8.15 -16.33
C PRO A 248 -12.41 8.80 -15.04
N ALA A 249 -13.57 9.47 -15.10
CA ALA A 249 -14.18 10.13 -13.95
C ALA A 249 -15.04 9.20 -13.09
N HIS A 250 -15.48 8.04 -13.61
CA HIS A 250 -16.38 7.15 -12.88
C HIS A 250 -16.18 5.68 -13.25
N HIS A 251 -16.21 4.81 -12.23
CA HIS A 251 -16.08 3.35 -12.37
C HIS A 251 -16.99 2.58 -11.41
N ARG A 252 -17.17 3.10 -10.19
CA ARG A 252 -18.16 2.65 -9.21
C ARG A 252 -18.50 3.78 -8.22
N ASP A 253 -19.61 3.61 -7.50
CA ASP A 253 -20.12 4.60 -6.55
C ASP A 253 -19.35 4.63 -5.21
N PHE A 254 -18.69 3.53 -4.84
CA PHE A 254 -17.90 3.42 -3.62
C PHE A 254 -16.83 2.33 -3.74
N VAL A 255 -15.73 2.47 -2.99
CA VAL A 255 -14.75 1.39 -2.75
C VAL A 255 -14.91 0.79 -1.37
N ARG A 256 -14.40 -0.42 -1.19
CA ARG A 256 -14.40 -1.16 0.07
C ARG A 256 -13.01 -1.63 0.46
N CYS A 257 -12.73 -1.65 1.76
CA CYS A 257 -11.57 -2.33 2.32
C CYS A 257 -11.99 -3.06 3.61
N GLU A 258 -11.32 -4.16 3.92
CA GLU A 258 -11.69 -5.03 5.04
C GLU A 258 -10.46 -5.49 5.79
N TYR A 259 -10.63 -5.73 7.09
CA TYR A 259 -9.59 -6.25 7.96
C TYR A 259 -10.16 -7.36 8.84
N TYR A 260 -9.51 -8.53 8.84
CA TYR A 260 -9.99 -9.75 9.50
C TYR A 260 -8.93 -10.33 10.45
N ALA A 261 -8.78 -9.74 11.63
CA ALA A 261 -7.89 -10.23 12.69
C ALA A 261 -6.50 -10.65 12.17
N ALA A 262 -5.93 -9.84 11.26
CA ALA A 262 -4.68 -10.17 10.56
C ALA A 262 -3.42 -10.02 11.43
N LEU A 263 -3.58 -9.50 12.65
CA LEU A 263 -2.55 -9.44 13.67
C LEU A 263 -2.89 -10.48 14.74
N ASP A 264 -1.87 -11.19 15.23
CA ASP A 264 -1.97 -12.22 16.28
C ASP A 264 -2.22 -11.59 17.67
N ALA A 265 -3.29 -10.79 17.76
CA ALA A 265 -3.76 -10.16 18.99
C ALA A 265 -4.83 -11.05 19.65
N PRO A 266 -4.89 -11.13 20.99
CA PRO A 266 -5.75 -12.08 21.71
C PRO A 266 -7.24 -12.05 21.33
N ASP A 267 -7.78 -10.88 20.97
CA ASP A 267 -9.20 -10.69 20.68
C ASP A 267 -9.50 -10.32 19.21
N GLY A 268 -8.47 -10.17 18.37
CA GLY A 268 -8.54 -9.96 16.91
C GLY A 268 -9.57 -8.95 16.41
N SER A 269 -9.13 -7.80 15.89
CA SER A 269 -10.04 -6.78 15.36
C SER A 269 -10.61 -7.14 13.99
N TYR A 270 -11.89 -6.84 13.80
CA TYR A 270 -12.58 -6.93 12.51
C TYR A 270 -13.11 -5.56 12.11
N ALA A 271 -12.91 -5.18 10.85
CA ALA A 271 -13.40 -3.89 10.37
C ALA A 271 -13.74 -3.89 8.89
N THR A 272 -14.66 -3.00 8.55
CA THR A 272 -15.05 -2.68 7.18
C THR A 272 -14.94 -1.17 6.97
N MET A 273 -14.38 -0.79 5.83
CA MET A 273 -14.39 0.56 5.31
C MET A 273 -15.23 0.61 4.03
N ILE A 274 -16.09 1.62 3.92
CA ILE A 274 -16.71 2.03 2.66
C ILE A 274 -16.38 3.51 2.42
N ARG A 275 -15.98 3.85 1.21
CA ARG A 275 -15.65 5.22 0.81
C ARG A 275 -16.26 5.54 -0.54
N ASP A 276 -17.11 6.56 -0.61
CA ASP A 276 -17.56 7.15 -1.87
C ASP A 276 -16.73 8.38 -2.24
N GLU A 277 -17.15 9.16 -3.23
CA GLU A 277 -16.40 10.33 -3.69
C GLU A 277 -16.14 11.35 -2.56
N ARG A 278 -17.04 11.45 -1.57
CA ARG A 278 -16.98 12.45 -0.51
C ARG A 278 -16.80 11.86 0.88
N TYR A 279 -17.54 10.82 1.24
CA TYR A 279 -17.57 10.32 2.60
C TYR A 279 -16.83 8.99 2.72
N LYS A 280 -16.17 8.80 3.87
CA LYS A 280 -15.58 7.54 4.28
C LYS A 280 -16.13 7.11 5.64
N LEU A 281 -16.65 5.90 5.71
CA LEU A 281 -17.11 5.26 6.94
C LEU A 281 -16.24 4.05 7.25
N VAL A 282 -15.79 3.95 8.50
CA VAL A 282 -15.12 2.78 9.08
C VAL A 282 -15.94 2.26 10.26
N VAL A 283 -16.17 0.96 10.31
CA VAL A 283 -16.84 0.30 11.44
C VAL A 283 -15.90 -0.74 12.04
N TYR A 284 -15.64 -0.63 13.35
CA TYR A 284 -14.87 -1.60 14.13
C TYR A 284 -15.84 -2.58 14.80
N HIS A 285 -16.05 -3.73 14.16
CA HIS A 285 -17.07 -4.71 14.52
C HIS A 285 -16.83 -5.27 15.92
N GLY A 286 -17.88 -5.29 16.74
CA GLY A 286 -17.80 -5.78 18.13
C GLY A 286 -17.27 -4.76 19.15
N HIS A 287 -16.71 -3.63 18.72
CA HIS A 287 -16.15 -2.62 19.62
C HIS A 287 -17.12 -1.48 19.95
N GLY A 288 -18.17 -1.28 19.14
CA GLY A 288 -19.03 -0.09 19.24
C GLY A 288 -18.33 1.22 18.83
N LEU A 289 -17.17 1.09 18.16
CA LEU A 289 -16.34 2.19 17.68
C LEU A 289 -16.40 2.28 16.16
N GLY A 290 -16.10 3.46 15.63
CA GLY A 290 -15.99 3.69 14.21
C GLY A 290 -15.49 5.09 13.89
N GLU A 291 -15.36 5.35 12.60
CA GLU A 291 -14.88 6.63 12.07
C GLU A 291 -15.75 7.06 10.89
N LEU A 292 -16.05 8.35 10.79
CA LEU A 292 -16.77 8.95 9.67
C LEU A 292 -16.10 10.26 9.27
N TYR A 293 -15.65 10.36 8.02
CA TYR A 293 -14.93 11.51 7.49
C TYR A 293 -15.63 12.10 6.27
N ASP A 294 -15.67 13.43 6.19
CA ASP A 294 -16.03 14.20 5.00
C ASP A 294 -14.74 14.63 4.28
N LEU A 295 -14.33 13.84 3.29
CA LEU A 295 -13.05 14.00 2.56
C LEU A 295 -13.01 15.24 1.67
N GLU A 296 -14.16 15.89 1.40
CA GLU A 296 -14.19 17.17 0.69
C GLU A 296 -13.72 18.31 1.61
N SER A 297 -14.24 18.35 2.84
CA SER A 297 -13.89 19.39 3.82
C SER A 297 -12.66 19.05 4.68
N ASP A 298 -12.39 17.76 4.87
CA ASP A 298 -11.31 17.21 5.68
C ASP A 298 -10.57 16.09 4.92
N PRO A 299 -9.81 16.43 3.86
CA PRO A 299 -9.05 15.46 3.09
C PRO A 299 -7.93 14.79 3.89
N GLY A 300 -7.61 15.30 5.07
CA GLY A 300 -6.60 14.75 5.98
C GLY A 300 -7.18 13.89 7.10
N GLU A 301 -8.49 13.66 7.15
CA GLU A 301 -9.14 12.71 8.08
C GLU A 301 -8.87 12.95 9.56
N PHE A 302 -8.85 14.21 9.97
CA PHE A 302 -8.63 14.60 11.36
C PHE A 302 -9.92 14.66 12.17
N ASP A 303 -11.03 15.03 11.53
CA ASP A 303 -12.27 15.39 12.21
C ASP A 303 -13.27 14.24 12.10
N ASN A 304 -13.19 13.28 13.04
CA ASN A 304 -14.08 12.12 13.09
C ASN A 304 -15.50 12.49 13.51
N LEU A 305 -16.46 12.34 12.59
CA LEU A 305 -17.88 12.66 12.75
C LEU A 305 -18.72 11.49 13.31
N TRP A 306 -18.09 10.36 13.68
CA TRP A 306 -18.78 9.14 14.11
C TRP A 306 -19.78 9.35 15.26
N ASP A 307 -19.46 10.24 16.19
CA ASP A 307 -20.28 10.55 17.37
C ASP A 307 -21.03 11.89 17.24
N ASP A 308 -20.96 12.57 16.10
CA ASP A 308 -21.70 13.81 15.86
C ASP A 308 -23.20 13.52 15.63
N PRO A 309 -24.10 14.00 16.51
CA PRO A 309 -25.54 13.80 16.35
C PRO A 309 -26.10 14.35 15.03
N ALA A 310 -25.48 15.39 14.44
CA ALA A 310 -25.91 15.96 13.17
C ALA A 310 -25.67 15.00 11.99
N HIS A 311 -24.67 14.11 12.10
CA HIS A 311 -24.29 13.15 11.07
C HIS A 311 -24.91 11.75 11.29
N ALA A 312 -25.73 11.57 12.32
CA ALA A 312 -26.36 10.28 12.62
C ALA A 312 -27.18 9.68 11.45
N PRO A 313 -27.98 10.46 10.67
CA PRO A 313 -28.67 9.92 9.49
C PRO A 313 -27.71 9.41 8.42
N LEU A 314 -26.64 10.16 8.12
CA LEU A 314 -25.61 9.79 7.14
C LEU A 314 -24.85 8.54 7.58
N LYS A 315 -24.46 8.48 8.87
CA LYS A 315 -23.82 7.29 9.45
C LYS A 315 -24.67 6.05 9.25
N LEU A 316 -25.98 6.11 9.54
CA LEU A 316 -26.89 4.98 9.35
C LEU A 316 -27.01 4.56 7.89
N GLU A 317 -27.11 5.54 6.97
CA GLU A 317 -27.14 5.27 5.53
C GLU A 317 -25.87 4.54 5.07
N LEU A 318 -24.69 5.05 5.42
CA LEU A 318 -23.41 4.46 5.03
C LEU A 318 -23.20 3.09 5.69
N MET A 319 -23.65 2.91 6.94
CA MET A 319 -23.62 1.60 7.61
C MET A 319 -24.51 0.58 6.88
N GLN A 320 -25.70 0.98 6.44
CA GLN A 320 -26.57 0.13 5.63
C GLN A 320 -25.90 -0.23 4.29
N ARG A 321 -25.33 0.77 3.59
CA ARG A 321 -24.59 0.53 2.33
C ARG A 321 -23.42 -0.43 2.54
N SER A 322 -22.65 -0.26 3.62
CA SER A 322 -21.54 -1.16 3.97
C SER A 322 -22.03 -2.58 4.23
N PHE A 323 -23.14 -2.74 4.97
CA PHE A 323 -23.72 -4.05 5.26
C PHE A 323 -24.22 -4.74 3.98
N ASP A 324 -24.96 -4.02 3.15
CA ASP A 324 -25.45 -4.52 1.86
C ASP A 324 -24.28 -4.93 0.96
N ALA A 325 -23.20 -4.14 0.91
CA ALA A 325 -21.99 -4.46 0.16
C ALA A 325 -21.34 -5.76 0.66
N SER A 326 -21.18 -5.95 1.97
CA SER A 326 -20.66 -7.19 2.56
C SER A 326 -21.54 -8.39 2.23
N MET A 327 -22.86 -8.24 2.33
CA MET A 327 -23.81 -9.32 2.01
C MET A 327 -23.77 -9.70 0.52
N LEU A 328 -23.62 -8.72 -0.37
CA LEU A 328 -23.56 -8.95 -1.81
C LEU A 328 -22.21 -9.55 -2.25
N ALA A 329 -21.15 -9.35 -1.48
CA ALA A 329 -19.81 -9.89 -1.69
C ALA A 329 -19.63 -11.34 -1.19
N MET A 330 -20.58 -11.89 -0.43
CA MET A 330 -20.52 -13.27 0.02
C MET A 330 -20.58 -14.25 -1.15
N ASP A 331 -19.82 -15.34 -1.06
CA ASP A 331 -19.91 -16.45 -2.02
C ASP A 331 -21.34 -17.02 -2.01
N ARG A 332 -22.00 -17.00 -3.17
CA ARG A 332 -23.37 -17.48 -3.36
C ARG A 332 -23.43 -18.96 -3.73
N GLY A 333 -22.28 -19.62 -3.80
CA GLY A 333 -22.14 -20.97 -4.32
C GLY A 333 -22.42 -21.04 -5.83
N PRO A 334 -22.50 -22.25 -6.39
CA PRO A 334 -22.75 -22.42 -7.81
C PRO A 334 -24.14 -21.93 -8.20
N ARG A 335 -24.25 -21.37 -9.40
CA ARG A 335 -25.53 -20.98 -9.99
C ARG A 335 -26.49 -22.18 -10.02
N ARG A 336 -27.71 -21.98 -9.53
CA ARG A 336 -28.77 -23.00 -9.60
C ARG A 336 -29.13 -23.27 -11.06
N ILE A 337 -28.90 -24.49 -11.52
CA ILE A 337 -29.35 -24.99 -12.83
C ILE A 337 -30.54 -25.92 -12.59
N GLY A 338 -31.76 -25.41 -12.76
CA GLY A 338 -33.01 -26.16 -12.61
C GLY A 338 -34.24 -25.29 -12.92
N PRO A 339 -35.41 -25.88 -13.22
CA PRO A 339 -36.63 -25.10 -13.43
C PRO A 339 -36.98 -24.31 -12.15
N MET A 340 -37.41 -23.06 -12.34
CA MET A 340 -37.87 -22.19 -11.25
C MET A 340 -39.14 -22.71 -10.60
#